data_AF-A0A4S8KM47-F1
#
_entry.id   AF-A0A4S8KM47-F1
#
_cell.length_a   1.000
_cell.length_b   1.000
_cell.length_c   1.000
_cell.angle_alpha   90.00
_cell.angle_beta   90.00
_cell.angle_gamma   90.00
#
_symmetry.space_group_name_H-M   'P 1'
#
loop_
_entity.id
_entity.type
_entity.pdbx_description
1 polymer ?
#
loop_
_entity_poly.entity_id
_entity_poly.type
_entity_poly.pdbx_seq_one_letter_code
_entity_poly.pdbx_strand_id
1 'polypeptide(L)'
;ELTDDEVNLLRHYALKVETYMTIKTFEALPFAFPDSGIKSWKVTKSRAAWLARFRPMPYDCCINSCCCFVGPHADELRCPFCHESRYRDGTTRPRKRFCYVPLIPRLVSFYYSPPMIEKLQYRANFESNDDMRDIFDGKLYQELLQQHVTIGDTQFPHKFFQYPRDIALGLSTDGFAPFRRRTKTC
;
A
#
# COMPACT_ATOMS: atom_id res chain seq x y z
N GLU A 1 8.87 -17.61 -12.96
CA GLU A 1 9.66 -17.90 -11.74
C GLU A 1 10.83 -16.92 -11.68
N LEU A 2 11.48 -16.76 -10.51
CA LEU A 2 12.67 -15.90 -10.40
C LEU A 2 13.89 -16.63 -10.96
N THR A 3 14.78 -15.90 -11.64
CA THR A 3 16.06 -16.48 -12.09
C THR A 3 17.07 -16.56 -10.94
N ASP A 4 18.09 -17.41 -11.06
CA ASP A 4 19.16 -17.51 -10.05
C ASP A 4 19.87 -16.16 -9.83
N ASP A 5 20.08 -15.39 -10.90
CA ASP A 5 20.63 -14.04 -10.83
C ASP A 5 19.74 -13.09 -10.02
N GLU A 6 18.41 -13.20 -10.16
CA GLU A 6 17.46 -12.39 -9.40
C GLU A 6 17.46 -12.80 -7.93
N VAL A 7 17.54 -14.10 -7.62
CA VAL A 7 17.65 -14.59 -6.25
C VAL A 7 18.94 -14.07 -5.60
N ASN A 8 20.08 -14.14 -6.30
CA ASN A 8 21.35 -13.62 -5.79
C ASN A 8 21.31 -12.10 -5.58
N LEU A 9 20.73 -11.36 -6.51
CA LEU A 9 20.53 -9.91 -6.37
C LEU A 9 19.64 -9.59 -5.16
N LEU A 10 18.57 -10.35 -4.93
CA LEU A 10 17.69 -10.17 -3.77
C LEU A 10 18.38 -10.51 -2.44
N ARG A 11 19.30 -11.49 -2.41
CA ARG A 11 20.14 -11.76 -1.23
C ARG A 11 21.03 -10.55 -0.90
N HIS A 12 21.67 -9.95 -1.90
CA HIS A 12 22.46 -8.73 -1.69
C HIS A 12 21.58 -7.56 -1.21
N TYR A 13 20.38 -7.42 -1.77
CA TYR A 13 19.41 -6.43 -1.31
C TYR A 13 19.03 -6.64 0.16
N ALA A 14 18.65 -7.87 0.53
CA ALA A 14 18.27 -8.25 1.89
C ALA A 14 19.40 -8.00 2.88
N LEU A 15 20.63 -8.46 2.57
CA LEU A 15 21.82 -8.21 3.39
C LEU A 15 21.95 -6.73 3.74
N LYS A 16 21.88 -5.84 2.74
CA LYS A 16 22.03 -4.41 2.99
C LYS A 16 20.91 -3.82 3.84
N VAL A 17 19.66 -4.20 3.56
CA VAL A 17 18.48 -3.63 4.22
C VAL A 17 18.37 -4.13 5.65
N GLU A 18 18.55 -5.42 5.88
CA GLU A 18 18.37 -6.06 7.19
C GLU A 18 19.51 -5.71 8.15
N THR A 19 20.74 -5.55 7.64
CA THR A 19 21.90 -5.16 8.47
C THR A 19 22.10 -3.65 8.57
N TYR A 20 21.25 -2.84 7.92
CA TYR A 20 21.42 -1.39 7.81
C TYR A 20 22.79 -0.96 7.25
N MET A 21 23.41 -1.81 6.43
CA MET A 21 24.72 -1.56 5.83
C MET A 21 24.71 -0.22 5.07
N THR A 22 25.77 0.58 5.20
CA THR A 22 25.88 1.86 4.50
C THR A 22 25.99 1.67 2.98
N ILE A 23 25.77 2.73 2.19
CA ILE A 23 26.00 2.65 0.73
C ILE A 23 27.48 2.41 0.45
N LYS A 24 28.37 3.12 1.14
CA LYS A 24 29.82 2.98 1.00
C LYS A 24 30.31 1.56 1.26
N THR A 25 29.82 0.92 2.33
CA THR A 25 30.18 -0.48 2.64
C THR A 25 29.69 -1.44 1.56
N PHE A 26 28.46 -1.25 1.07
CA PHE A 26 27.91 -2.10 0.01
C PHE A 26 28.69 -1.96 -1.30
N GLU A 27 29.11 -0.74 -1.64
CA GLU A 27 29.92 -0.46 -2.82
C GLU A 27 31.36 -0.99 -2.73
N ALA A 28 31.84 -1.30 -1.52
CA ALA A 28 33.12 -1.97 -1.31
C ALA A 28 33.04 -3.51 -1.46
N LEU A 29 31.84 -4.10 -1.48
CA LEU A 29 31.69 -5.56 -1.60
C LEU A 29 32.28 -6.14 -2.89
N PRO A 30 32.11 -5.53 -4.08
CA PRO A 30 32.77 -6.03 -5.29
C PRO A 30 34.30 -6.03 -5.21
N PHE A 31 34.89 -5.13 -4.41
CA PHE A 31 36.34 -5.12 -4.16
C PHE A 31 36.75 -6.26 -3.22
N ALA A 32 36.01 -6.47 -2.13
CA ALA A 32 36.28 -7.55 -1.18
C ALA A 32 35.99 -8.95 -1.74
N PHE A 33 35.04 -9.05 -2.68
CA PHE A 33 34.60 -10.29 -3.31
C PHE A 33 34.49 -10.13 -4.84
N PRO A 34 35.62 -10.15 -5.57
CA PRO A 34 35.64 -9.87 -7.01
C PRO A 34 34.74 -10.79 -7.86
N ASP A 35 34.64 -12.07 -7.48
CA ASP A 35 33.87 -13.08 -8.24
C ASP A 35 32.38 -13.14 -7.86
N SER A 36 31.93 -12.29 -6.94
CA SER A 36 30.56 -12.32 -6.40
C SER A 36 29.47 -11.79 -7.35
N GLY A 37 29.85 -11.13 -8.44
CA GLY A 37 28.91 -10.52 -9.39
C GLY A 37 28.00 -9.43 -8.80
N ILE A 38 28.33 -8.90 -7.61
CA ILE A 38 27.53 -7.90 -6.91
C ILE A 38 27.37 -6.65 -7.77
N LYS A 39 26.12 -6.32 -8.09
CA LYS A 39 25.78 -5.09 -8.82
C LYS A 39 25.77 -3.89 -7.86
N SER A 40 25.90 -2.70 -8.42
CA SER A 40 25.79 -1.46 -7.65
C SER A 40 24.46 -1.35 -6.91
N TRP A 41 24.45 -0.64 -5.78
CA TRP A 41 23.24 -0.48 -4.99
C TRP A 41 22.08 0.10 -5.80
N LYS A 42 22.36 1.03 -6.71
CA LYS A 42 21.36 1.62 -7.61
C LYS A 42 20.66 0.54 -8.46
N VAL A 43 21.41 -0.37 -9.06
CA VAL A 43 20.87 -1.46 -9.89
C VAL A 43 20.13 -2.47 -9.02
N THR A 44 20.73 -2.89 -7.91
CA THR A 44 20.13 -3.84 -6.96
C THR A 44 18.79 -3.33 -6.43
N LYS A 45 18.74 -2.08 -5.95
CA LYS A 45 17.50 -1.45 -5.46
C LYS A 45 16.45 -1.32 -6.57
N SER A 46 16.84 -0.91 -7.77
CA SER A 46 15.92 -0.76 -8.90
C SER A 46 15.33 -2.10 -9.32
N ARG A 47 16.14 -3.15 -9.39
CA ARG A 47 15.68 -4.49 -9.77
C ARG A 47 14.80 -5.10 -8.69
N ALA A 48 15.17 -4.96 -7.40
CA ALA A 48 14.33 -5.40 -6.29
C ALA A 48 12.95 -4.72 -6.30
N ALA A 49 12.89 -3.40 -6.53
CA ALA A 49 11.63 -2.69 -6.66
C ALA A 49 10.79 -3.16 -7.86
N TRP A 50 11.43 -3.48 -8.99
CA TRP A 50 10.77 -4.04 -10.16
C TRP A 50 10.20 -5.44 -9.86
N LEU A 51 10.97 -6.29 -9.18
CA LEU A 51 10.59 -7.66 -8.80
C LEU A 51 9.49 -7.69 -7.74
N ALA A 52 9.45 -6.71 -6.84
CA ALA A 52 8.38 -6.56 -5.86
C ALA A 52 7.01 -6.27 -6.50
N ARG A 53 6.97 -5.98 -7.82
CA ARG A 53 5.75 -5.62 -8.58
C ARG A 53 4.95 -4.49 -7.93
N PHE A 54 5.64 -3.67 -7.15
CA PHE A 54 5.07 -2.65 -6.32
C PHE A 54 5.54 -1.30 -6.82
N ARG A 55 4.75 -0.70 -7.71
CA ARG A 55 5.08 0.58 -8.32
C ARG A 55 4.17 1.66 -7.76
N PRO A 56 4.73 2.67 -7.07
CA PRO A 56 3.98 3.85 -6.72
C PRO A 56 3.46 4.54 -7.98
N MET A 57 2.19 4.94 -7.95
CA MET A 57 1.48 5.55 -9.06
C MET A 57 1.27 7.04 -8.75
N PRO A 58 1.79 7.95 -9.58
CA PRO A 58 1.48 9.36 -9.43
C PRO A 58 0.05 9.64 -9.90
N TYR A 59 -0.77 10.23 -9.03
CA TYR A 59 -2.05 10.80 -9.39
C TYR A 59 -1.99 12.31 -9.34
N ASP A 60 -2.59 12.96 -10.34
CA ASP A 60 -2.72 14.40 -10.34
C ASP A 60 -3.75 14.82 -9.29
N CYS A 61 -3.47 15.90 -8.58
CA CYS A 61 -4.36 16.43 -7.55
C CYS A 61 -4.55 17.92 -7.70
N CYS A 62 -5.66 18.42 -7.15
CA CYS A 62 -5.83 19.85 -6.96
C CYS A 62 -4.68 20.40 -6.10
N ILE A 63 -4.20 21.61 -6.42
CA ILE A 63 -3.13 22.28 -5.66
C ILE A 63 -3.46 22.40 -4.17
N ASN A 64 -4.74 22.62 -3.87
CA ASN A 64 -5.31 22.74 -2.53
C ASN A 64 -5.73 21.38 -1.92
N SER A 65 -5.38 20.26 -2.55
CA SER A 65 -5.73 18.90 -2.11
C SER A 65 -7.24 18.61 -1.99
N CYS A 66 -8.10 19.40 -2.64
CA CYS A 66 -9.56 19.16 -2.59
C CYS A 66 -9.98 17.83 -3.21
N CYS A 67 -9.30 17.40 -4.28
CA CYS A 67 -9.59 16.16 -4.99
C CYS A 67 -8.35 15.61 -5.72
N CYS A 68 -8.43 14.33 -6.08
CA CYS A 68 -7.58 13.69 -7.07
C CYS A 68 -8.30 13.66 -8.42
N PHE A 69 -7.59 13.95 -9.51
CA PHE A 69 -8.11 13.90 -10.88
C PHE A 69 -8.06 12.46 -11.40
N VAL A 70 -8.91 11.61 -10.82
CA VAL A 70 -9.05 10.18 -11.13
C VAL A 70 -10.53 9.79 -11.09
N GLY A 71 -10.87 8.63 -11.67
CA GLY A 71 -12.24 8.13 -11.67
C GLY A 71 -13.21 9.16 -12.26
N PRO A 72 -14.25 9.58 -11.53
CA PRO A 72 -15.22 10.58 -12.02
C PRO A 72 -14.60 11.93 -12.42
N HIS A 73 -13.40 12.26 -11.94
CA HIS A 73 -12.72 13.54 -12.22
C HIS A 73 -11.50 13.37 -13.14
N ALA A 74 -11.37 12.25 -13.85
CA ALA A 74 -10.19 11.94 -14.65
C ALA A 74 -9.96 12.94 -15.79
N ASP A 75 -11.04 13.40 -16.42
CA ASP A 75 -11.00 14.29 -17.59
C ASP A 75 -11.13 15.78 -17.22
N GLU A 76 -11.26 16.09 -15.93
CA GLU A 76 -11.41 17.45 -15.45
C GLU A 76 -10.11 18.25 -15.56
N LEU A 77 -10.22 19.46 -16.11
CA LEU A 77 -9.10 20.41 -16.23
C LEU A 77 -9.04 21.40 -15.06
N ARG A 78 -10.14 21.55 -14.32
CA ARG A 78 -10.26 22.42 -13.15
C ARG A 78 -10.85 21.64 -12.00
N CYS A 79 -10.43 21.97 -10.78
CA CYS A 79 -11.00 21.38 -9.57
C CYS A 79 -12.51 21.68 -9.50
N PRO A 80 -13.40 20.68 -9.36
CA PRO A 80 -14.84 20.93 -9.26
C PRO A 80 -15.23 21.65 -7.96
N PHE A 81 -14.35 21.69 -6.96
CA PHE A 81 -14.61 22.29 -5.64
C PHE A 81 -14.05 23.71 -5.46
N CYS A 82 -12.86 23.99 -6.00
CA CYS A 82 -12.19 25.28 -5.81
C CYS A 82 -11.79 25.95 -7.13
N HIS A 83 -12.17 25.37 -8.27
CA HIS A 83 -11.98 25.87 -9.63
C HIS A 83 -10.52 26.14 -10.08
N GLU A 84 -9.55 25.83 -9.22
CA GLU A 84 -8.13 25.89 -9.54
C GLU A 84 -7.79 24.97 -10.72
N SER A 85 -6.92 25.47 -11.60
CA SER A 85 -6.42 24.69 -12.74
C SER A 85 -5.65 23.46 -12.26
N ARG A 86 -5.89 22.31 -12.91
CA ARG A 86 -5.10 21.08 -12.75
C ARG A 86 -3.65 21.28 -13.18
N TYR A 87 -3.44 21.99 -14.29
CA TYR A 87 -2.15 22.15 -14.95
C TYR A 87 -1.56 23.53 -14.72
N ARG A 88 -0.23 23.63 -14.86
CA ARG A 88 0.48 24.92 -14.89
C ARG A 88 0.17 25.62 -16.20
N ASP A 89 0.11 26.95 -16.16
CA ASP A 89 -0.25 27.79 -17.30
C ASP A 89 0.60 27.46 -18.54
N GLY A 90 -0.06 27.28 -19.68
CA GLY A 90 0.57 26.95 -20.95
C GLY A 90 1.19 25.54 -21.04
N THR A 91 0.92 24.64 -20.09
CA THR A 91 1.48 23.28 -20.10
C THR A 91 0.43 22.21 -19.73
N THR A 92 0.74 20.95 -20.00
CA THR A 92 0.01 19.77 -19.49
C THR A 92 0.64 19.21 -18.22
N ARG A 93 1.53 19.97 -17.55
CA ARG A 93 2.20 19.53 -16.33
C ARG A 93 1.30 19.81 -15.13
N PRO A 94 0.93 18.78 -14.34
CA PRO A 94 0.05 18.94 -13.19
C PRO A 94 0.73 19.81 -12.13
N ARG A 95 -0.06 20.62 -11.43
CA ARG A 95 0.43 21.51 -10.37
C ARG A 95 0.82 20.74 -9.11
N LYS A 96 0.14 19.62 -8.82
CA LYS A 96 0.39 18.75 -7.68
C LYS A 96 0.17 17.29 -8.04
N ARG A 97 0.98 16.40 -7.47
CA ARG A 97 0.82 14.95 -7.58
C ARG A 97 0.83 14.30 -6.21
N PHE A 98 -0.08 13.36 -6.00
CA PHE A 98 -0.06 12.42 -4.88
C PHE A 98 0.55 11.10 -5.33
N CYS A 99 1.45 10.55 -4.52
CA CYS A 99 2.07 9.25 -4.81
C CYS A 99 1.21 8.16 -4.17
N TYR A 100 0.36 7.52 -4.96
CA TYR A 100 -0.45 6.41 -4.50
C TYR A 100 0.35 5.11 -4.52
N VAL A 101 0.11 4.31 -3.51
CA VAL A 101 0.77 3.03 -3.33
C VAL A 101 -0.31 1.95 -3.46
N PRO A 102 -0.35 1.19 -4.58
CA PRO A 102 -1.42 0.25 -4.86
C PRO A 102 -1.67 -0.74 -3.73
N LEU A 103 -2.90 -0.76 -3.21
CA LEU A 103 -3.26 -1.61 -2.08
C LEU A 103 -3.47 -3.06 -2.49
N ILE A 104 -4.24 -3.30 -3.56
CA ILE A 104 -4.64 -4.65 -4.00
C ILE A 104 -3.42 -5.56 -4.24
N PRO A 105 -2.37 -5.14 -4.98
CA PRO A 105 -1.20 -6.01 -5.19
C PRO A 105 -0.48 -6.38 -3.89
N ARG A 106 -0.52 -5.51 -2.87
CA ARG A 106 0.06 -5.81 -1.55
C ARG A 106 -0.75 -6.87 -0.82
N LEU A 107 -2.08 -6.75 -0.84
CA LEU A 107 -2.95 -7.72 -0.20
C LEU A 107 -2.80 -9.10 -0.85
N VAL A 108 -2.76 -9.15 -2.18
CA VAL A 108 -2.45 -10.39 -2.91
C VAL A 108 -1.07 -10.94 -2.52
N SER A 109 -0.08 -10.06 -2.35
CA SER A 109 1.27 -10.47 -1.98
C SER A 109 1.38 -11.20 -0.64
N PHE A 110 0.48 -10.89 0.30
CA PHE A 110 0.44 -11.58 1.59
C PHE A 110 0.13 -13.08 1.46
N TYR A 111 -0.59 -13.49 0.43
CA TYR A 111 -0.89 -14.90 0.16
C TYR A 111 0.24 -15.66 -0.58
N TYR A 112 1.35 -15.01 -0.91
CA TYR A 112 2.54 -15.71 -1.41
C TYR A 112 3.52 -16.09 -0.30
N SER A 113 3.29 -15.66 0.95
CA SER A 113 4.17 -15.91 2.08
C SER A 113 3.49 -16.87 3.08
N PRO A 114 3.97 -18.12 3.24
CA PRO A 114 3.37 -19.06 4.19
C PRO A 114 3.27 -18.53 5.63
N PRO A 115 4.31 -17.88 6.20
CA PRO A 115 4.20 -17.28 7.54
C PRO A 115 3.16 -16.15 7.61
N MET A 116 2.93 -15.43 6.51
CA MET A 116 1.91 -14.39 6.47
C MET A 116 0.51 -14.98 6.35
N ILE A 117 0.34 -16.05 5.57
CA ILE A 117 -0.93 -16.78 5.46
C ILE A 117 -1.40 -17.25 6.84
N GLU A 118 -0.50 -17.82 7.65
CA GLU A 118 -0.81 -18.25 9.02
C GLU A 118 -1.30 -17.07 9.88
N LYS A 119 -0.60 -15.92 9.81
CA LYS A 119 -1.02 -14.71 10.52
C LYS A 119 -2.37 -14.17 10.06
N LEU A 120 -2.67 -14.23 8.76
CA LEU A 120 -3.95 -13.78 8.21
C LEU A 120 -5.14 -14.60 8.70
N GLN A 121 -4.91 -15.83 9.19
CA GLN A 121 -5.97 -16.66 9.77
C GLN A 121 -6.43 -16.17 11.15
N TYR A 122 -5.70 -15.24 11.78
CA TYR A 122 -6.04 -14.71 13.12
C TYR A 122 -7.52 -14.31 13.23
N ARG A 123 -8.04 -13.54 12.26
CA ARG A 123 -9.45 -13.11 12.21
C ARG A 123 -10.42 -14.30 12.21
N ALA A 124 -10.14 -15.31 11.38
CA ALA A 124 -11.03 -16.45 11.19
C ALA A 124 -11.03 -17.41 12.39
N ASN A 125 -9.90 -17.47 13.10
CA ASN A 125 -9.72 -18.29 14.29
C ASN A 125 -10.04 -17.53 15.59
N PHE A 126 -10.42 -16.25 15.49
CA PHE A 126 -10.74 -15.42 16.64
C PHE A 126 -12.11 -15.80 17.19
N GLU A 127 -12.15 -16.28 18.43
CA GLU A 127 -13.39 -16.58 19.15
C GLU A 127 -13.77 -15.36 19.99
N SER A 128 -14.90 -14.73 19.64
CA SER A 128 -15.43 -13.59 20.38
C SER A 128 -16.05 -14.04 21.71
N ASN A 129 -15.92 -13.19 22.73
CA ASN A 129 -16.53 -13.39 24.04
C ASN A 129 -17.16 -12.07 24.53
N ASP A 130 -17.70 -12.06 25.75
CA ASP A 130 -18.37 -10.88 26.31
C ASP A 130 -17.39 -9.72 26.63
N ASP A 131 -16.07 -9.95 26.59
CA ASP A 131 -15.04 -8.95 26.86
C ASP A 131 -14.48 -8.38 25.55
N MET A 132 -14.34 -7.05 25.48
CA MET A 132 -13.74 -6.38 24.32
C MET A 132 -12.20 -6.56 24.31
N ARG A 133 -11.70 -7.57 23.59
CA ARG A 133 -10.25 -7.87 23.47
C ARG A 133 -9.69 -7.45 22.13
N ASP A 134 -10.50 -7.48 21.08
CA ASP A 134 -10.13 -7.07 19.72
C ASP A 134 -11.28 -6.31 19.04
N ILE A 135 -11.01 -5.68 17.90
CA ILE A 135 -12.05 -5.07 17.05
C ILE A 135 -13.09 -6.09 16.59
N PHE A 136 -12.74 -7.37 16.55
CA PHE A 136 -13.65 -8.46 16.19
C PHE A 136 -14.70 -8.77 17.27
N ASP A 137 -14.51 -8.34 18.53
CA ASP A 137 -15.58 -8.38 19.55
C ASP A 137 -16.60 -7.25 19.35
N GLY A 138 -16.29 -6.27 18.50
CA GLY A 138 -17.15 -5.14 18.22
C GLY A 138 -18.52 -5.56 17.69
N LYS A 139 -19.58 -5.02 18.28
CA LYS A 139 -20.97 -5.27 17.87
C LYS A 139 -21.17 -5.11 16.36
N LEU A 140 -20.61 -4.06 15.76
CA LEU A 140 -20.69 -3.82 14.31
C LEU A 140 -20.10 -4.99 13.51
N TYR A 141 -18.94 -5.50 13.90
CA TYR A 141 -18.30 -6.62 13.20
C TYR A 141 -19.15 -7.89 13.32
N GLN A 142 -19.66 -8.19 14.52
CA GLN A 142 -20.55 -9.33 14.75
C GLN A 142 -21.86 -9.25 13.96
N GLU A 143 -22.46 -8.06 13.85
CA GLU A 143 -23.64 -7.82 13.01
C GLU A 143 -23.33 -8.03 11.53
N LEU A 144 -22.18 -7.53 11.04
CA LEU A 144 -21.75 -7.70 9.65
C LEU A 144 -21.58 -9.18 9.27
N LEU A 145 -21.02 -10.01 10.15
CA LEU A 145 -20.85 -11.45 9.90
C LEU A 145 -22.16 -12.16 9.54
N GLN A 146 -23.31 -11.61 9.96
CA GLN A 146 -24.63 -12.18 9.68
C GLN A 146 -25.31 -11.61 8.42
N GLN A 147 -24.77 -10.53 7.86
CA GLN A 147 -25.34 -9.80 6.73
C GLN A 147 -24.74 -10.25 5.40
N HIS A 148 -25.59 -10.31 4.37
CA HIS A 148 -25.14 -10.49 2.98
C HIS A 148 -24.49 -9.20 2.46
N VAL A 149 -23.41 -9.34 1.71
CA VAL A 149 -22.73 -8.20 1.08
C VAL A 149 -23.67 -7.56 0.06
N THR A 150 -23.84 -6.24 0.14
CA THR A 150 -24.67 -5.47 -0.80
C THR A 150 -23.86 -4.31 -1.37
N ILE A 151 -23.81 -4.19 -2.70
CA ILE A 151 -23.11 -3.11 -3.42
C ILE A 151 -24.11 -2.45 -4.36
N GLY A 152 -24.45 -1.18 -4.09
CA GLY A 152 -25.57 -0.52 -4.76
C GLY A 152 -26.87 -1.29 -4.52
N ASP A 153 -27.61 -1.59 -5.59
CA ASP A 153 -28.87 -2.35 -5.53
C ASP A 153 -28.66 -3.88 -5.64
N THR A 154 -27.41 -4.36 -5.65
CA THR A 154 -27.09 -5.78 -5.85
C THR A 154 -26.69 -6.45 -4.54
N GLN A 155 -27.44 -7.45 -4.11
CA GLN A 155 -27.09 -8.33 -2.99
C GLN A 155 -26.34 -9.57 -3.49
N PHE A 156 -25.22 -9.88 -2.85
CA PHE A 156 -24.38 -11.04 -3.16
C PHE A 156 -24.77 -12.23 -2.28
N PRO A 157 -24.56 -13.48 -2.76
CA PRO A 157 -24.93 -14.69 -2.02
C PRO A 157 -24.03 -14.98 -0.80
N HIS A 158 -22.92 -14.25 -0.65
CA HIS A 158 -22.01 -14.42 0.47
C HIS A 158 -22.19 -13.34 1.54
N LYS A 159 -21.92 -13.71 2.79
CA LYS A 159 -21.94 -12.80 3.93
C LYS A 159 -20.61 -12.05 4.06
N PHE A 160 -20.60 -10.94 4.81
CA PHE A 160 -19.34 -10.26 5.13
C PHE A 160 -18.41 -11.20 5.89
N PHE A 161 -17.15 -11.24 5.47
CA PHE A 161 -16.07 -12.03 6.08
C PHE A 161 -16.37 -13.55 6.20
N GLN A 162 -17.22 -14.07 5.33
CA GLN A 162 -17.64 -15.48 5.30
C GLN A 162 -16.46 -16.44 5.13
N TYR A 163 -15.43 -16.07 4.37
CA TYR A 163 -14.32 -16.95 4.08
C TYR A 163 -13.14 -16.68 5.01
N PRO A 164 -12.40 -17.71 5.46
CA PRO A 164 -11.23 -17.53 6.32
C PRO A 164 -10.14 -16.64 5.71
N ARG A 165 -10.12 -16.51 4.39
CA ARG A 165 -9.17 -15.67 3.65
C ARG A 165 -9.68 -14.24 3.44
N ASP A 166 -10.85 -13.86 3.95
CA ASP A 166 -11.32 -12.48 3.85
C ASP A 166 -10.51 -11.57 4.77
N ILE A 167 -10.09 -10.42 4.22
CA ILE A 167 -9.29 -9.42 4.92
C ILE A 167 -10.21 -8.29 5.39
N ALA A 168 -10.28 -8.08 6.71
CA ALA A 168 -10.88 -6.88 7.29
C ALA A 168 -9.89 -5.72 7.26
N LEU A 169 -10.27 -4.62 6.61
CA LEU A 169 -9.47 -3.39 6.56
C LEU A 169 -10.15 -2.30 7.39
N GLY A 170 -9.54 -1.94 8.51
CA GLY A 170 -9.94 -0.79 9.31
C GLY A 170 -9.19 0.46 8.89
N LEU A 171 -9.91 1.57 8.69
CA LEU A 171 -9.31 2.90 8.52
C LEU A 171 -9.73 3.76 9.70
N SER A 172 -8.75 4.19 10.50
CA SER A 172 -8.94 5.20 11.53
C SER A 172 -8.22 6.46 11.11
N THR A 173 -8.91 7.60 11.21
CA THR A 173 -8.34 8.92 10.91
C THR A 173 -8.54 9.80 12.13
N ASP A 174 -7.45 10.24 12.75
CA ASP A 174 -7.46 11.43 13.60
C ASP A 174 -8.00 12.59 12.74
N GLY A 175 -9.00 13.30 13.26
CA GLY A 175 -9.84 14.21 12.51
C GLY A 175 -9.05 15.01 11.49
N PHE A 176 -9.37 14.81 10.20
CA PHE A 176 -8.95 15.71 9.15
C PHE A 176 -9.26 17.12 9.62
N ALA A 177 -8.24 17.93 9.92
CA ALA A 177 -8.41 19.33 10.28
C ALA A 177 -8.37 20.15 8.98
N PRO A 178 -9.49 20.29 8.24
CA PRO A 178 -9.45 20.76 6.85
C PRO A 178 -9.29 22.28 6.79
N PHE A 179 -9.32 22.98 7.94
CA PHE A 179 -9.46 24.44 7.96
C PHE A 179 -8.44 25.20 8.80
N ARG A 180 -7.48 24.57 9.49
CA ARG A 180 -6.42 25.35 10.17
C ARG A 180 -5.08 24.63 10.12
N ARG A 181 -4.07 25.33 9.60
CA ARG A 181 -2.64 25.00 9.68
C ARG A 181 -2.24 24.70 11.14
N ARG A 182 -2.48 23.50 11.63
CA ARG A 182 -1.87 23.00 12.86
C ARG A 182 -0.73 22.08 12.45
N THR A 183 0.47 22.44 12.85
CA THR A 183 1.71 21.70 12.62
C THR A 183 1.92 20.56 13.62
N LYS A 184 0.94 20.32 14.52
CA LYS A 184 0.91 19.21 15.47
C LYS A 184 -0.55 18.79 15.73
N THR A 185 -0.81 17.50 15.64
CA THR A 185 -1.86 16.80 16.39
C THR A 185 -1.21 16.14 17.61
N CYS A 186 -1.99 15.93 18.66
CA CYS A 186 -1.56 15.55 20.01
C CYS A 186 -0.49 14.45 20.06
#